data_AF-T0ZAD4-F1
#
_entry.id   AF-T0ZAD4-F1
#
_cell.length_a   1.000
_cell.length_b   1.000
_cell.length_c   1.000
_cell.angle_alpha   90.00
_cell.angle_beta   90.00
_cell.angle_gamma   90.00
#
_symmetry.space_group_name_H-M   'P 1'
#
loop_
_entity.id
_entity.type
_entity.pdbx_description
1 polymer ?
#
loop_
_entity_poly.entity_id
_entity_poly.type
_entity_poly.pdbx_seq_one_letter_code
_entity_poly.pdbx_strand_id
1 'polypeptide(L)'
;MVEHPSGHERPMTVDGWLSWGTRMLLGLEDAPDREARGLMASILGGVGSVVINGPNPLPPEMADLYVEWIGRRRNREPFHLITGKVPFYGT
;
A
#
# COMPACT_ATOMS: atom_id res chain seq x y z
N MET A 1 -20.18 -2.17 0.15
CA MET A 1 -19.47 -0.88 0.17
C MET A 1 -18.29 -1.05 1.08
N VAL A 2 -17.05 -0.93 0.59
CA VAL A 2 -15.89 -0.88 1.48
C VAL A 2 -15.57 0.60 1.65
N GLU A 3 -15.56 1.08 2.88
CA GLU A 3 -15.27 2.49 3.17
C GLU A 3 -13.85 2.82 2.68
N HIS A 4 -13.72 3.95 1.96
CA HIS A 4 -12.45 4.51 1.52
C HIS A 4 -11.98 5.47 2.62
N PRO A 5 -11.04 5.08 3.49
CA PRO A 5 -10.47 6.03 4.44
C PRO A 5 -9.73 7.13 3.66
N SER A 6 -10.02 8.38 3.96
CA SER A 6 -9.22 9.52 3.49
C SER A 6 -8.07 9.76 4.48
N GLY A 7 -6.86 10.07 3.99
CA GLY A 7 -5.71 10.35 4.86
C GLY A 7 -5.93 11.53 5.81
N HIS A 8 -6.92 12.38 5.51
CA HIS A 8 -7.23 13.62 6.22
C HIS A 8 -8.25 13.45 7.37
N GLU A 9 -9.11 12.44 7.34
CA GLU A 9 -10.20 12.32 8.33
C GLU A 9 -9.81 11.53 9.59
N ARG A 10 -8.86 10.57 9.48
CA ARG A 10 -8.30 9.84 10.64
C ARG A 10 -6.85 9.41 10.36
N PRO A 11 -5.86 9.92 11.12
CA PRO A 11 -4.49 9.45 10.98
C PRO A 11 -4.39 7.99 11.45
N MET A 12 -4.24 7.07 10.51
CA MET A 12 -3.93 5.66 10.77
C MET A 12 -2.42 5.44 10.71
N THR A 13 -1.94 4.50 11.51
CA THR A 13 -0.53 4.06 11.45
C THR A 13 -0.24 3.33 10.14
N VAL A 14 1.02 3.22 9.77
CA VAL A 14 1.44 2.41 8.60
C VAL A 14 0.92 0.97 8.73
N ASP A 15 0.98 0.36 9.92
CA ASP A 15 0.43 -0.98 10.17
C ASP A 15 -1.10 -1.06 9.98
N GLY A 16 -1.81 0.01 10.36
CA GLY A 16 -3.25 0.14 10.11
C GLY A 16 -3.56 0.20 8.61
N TRP A 17 -2.79 0.99 7.86
CA TRP A 17 -2.90 1.06 6.40
C TRP A 17 -2.58 -0.27 5.72
N LEU A 18 -1.53 -0.99 6.14
CA LEU A 18 -1.21 -2.32 5.63
C LEU A 18 -2.33 -3.33 5.88
N SER A 19 -2.92 -3.29 7.07
CA SER A 19 -4.05 -4.15 7.42
C SER A 19 -5.27 -3.86 6.53
N TRP A 20 -5.57 -2.59 6.28
CA TRP A 20 -6.63 -2.19 5.34
C TRP A 20 -6.32 -2.62 3.91
N GLY A 21 -5.13 -2.31 3.40
CA GLY A 21 -4.71 -2.64 2.03
C GLY A 21 -4.74 -4.14 1.77
N THR A 22 -4.26 -4.95 2.71
CA THR A 22 -4.32 -6.41 2.64
C THR A 22 -5.76 -6.90 2.51
N ARG A 23 -6.69 -6.36 3.30
CA ARG A 23 -8.13 -6.70 3.21
C ARG A 23 -8.72 -6.34 1.85
N MET A 24 -8.36 -5.17 1.31
CA MET A 24 -8.82 -4.72 -0.01
C MET A 24 -8.37 -5.63 -1.15
N LEU A 25 -7.22 -6.29 -0.98
CA LEU A 25 -6.61 -7.14 -1.98
C LEU A 25 -6.91 -8.64 -1.79
N LEU A 26 -7.68 -9.04 -0.77
CA LEU A 26 -8.02 -10.46 -0.51
C LEU A 26 -8.67 -11.19 -1.70
N GLY A 27 -9.28 -10.45 -2.64
CA GLY A 27 -9.86 -11.02 -3.87
C GLY A 27 -8.85 -11.27 -5.00
N LEU A 28 -7.57 -10.97 -4.79
CA LEU A 28 -6.49 -11.33 -5.71
C LEU A 28 -5.95 -12.70 -5.31
N GLU A 29 -5.68 -13.56 -6.30
CA GLU A 29 -5.19 -14.92 -6.08
C GLU A 29 -3.77 -14.94 -5.47
N ASP A 30 -2.98 -13.91 -5.73
CA ASP A 30 -1.58 -13.81 -5.31
C ASP A 30 -1.39 -12.95 -4.06
N ALA A 31 -0.98 -13.59 -2.96
CA ALA A 31 -0.33 -13.02 -1.77
C ALA A 31 -0.69 -11.53 -1.46
N PRO A 32 -1.91 -11.25 -0.96
CA PRO A 32 -2.40 -9.87 -0.76
C PRO A 32 -1.55 -9.04 0.22
N ASP A 33 -0.98 -9.67 1.25
CA ASP A 33 -0.06 -9.01 2.20
C ASP A 33 1.23 -8.55 1.50
N ARG A 34 1.80 -9.39 0.62
CA ARG A 34 3.02 -9.06 -0.13
C ARG A 34 2.79 -7.87 -1.05
N GLU A 35 1.67 -7.85 -1.75
CA GLU A 35 1.28 -6.75 -2.66
C GLU A 35 1.05 -5.45 -1.88
N ALA A 36 0.26 -5.50 -0.81
CA ALA A 36 -0.01 -4.35 0.04
C ALA A 36 1.28 -3.76 0.64
N ARG A 37 2.19 -4.62 1.12
CA ARG A 37 3.49 -4.22 1.65
C ARG A 37 4.41 -3.67 0.56
N GLY A 38 4.43 -4.26 -0.63
CA GLY A 38 5.23 -3.80 -1.76
C GLY A 38 4.84 -2.40 -2.25
N LEU A 39 3.53 -2.11 -2.30
CA LEU A 39 3.02 -0.79 -2.64
C LEU A 39 3.41 0.23 -1.58
N MET A 40 3.21 -0.09 -0.29
CA MET A 40 3.61 0.79 0.82
C MET A 40 5.12 1.05 0.84
N ALA A 41 5.92 0.00 0.62
CA ALA A 41 7.37 0.12 0.51
C ALA A 41 7.77 1.03 -0.65
N SER A 42 7.05 0.98 -1.78
CA SER A 42 7.34 1.83 -2.93
C SER A 42 7.07 3.32 -2.64
N ILE A 43 6.10 3.64 -1.78
CA ILE A 43 5.80 5.00 -1.29
C ILE A 43 6.82 5.46 -0.25
N LEU A 44 7.14 4.61 0.73
CA LEU A 44 8.03 4.95 1.85
C LEU A 44 9.53 4.82 1.53
N GLY A 45 9.88 4.46 0.29
CA GLY A 45 11.27 4.33 -0.17
C GLY A 45 11.97 3.02 0.17
N GLY A 46 11.24 1.98 0.56
CA GLY A 46 11.77 0.62 0.74
C GLY A 46 11.04 -0.19 1.82
N VAL A 47 11.30 -1.51 1.84
CA VAL A 47 10.69 -2.43 2.82
C VAL A 47 11.14 -2.12 4.25
N GLY A 48 12.41 -1.72 4.42
CA GLY A 48 12.94 -1.30 5.73
C GLY A 48 12.17 -0.11 6.31
N SER A 49 11.79 0.86 5.46
CA SER A 49 10.99 2.02 5.87
C SER A 49 9.60 1.63 6.36
N VAL A 50 9.00 0.56 5.82
CA VAL A 50 7.70 0.06 6.28
C VAL A 50 7.80 -0.45 7.71
N VAL A 51 8.85 -1.21 8.03
CA VAL A 51 9.05 -1.77 9.38
C VAL A 51 9.34 -0.67 10.39
N ILE A 52 10.22 0.28 10.03
CA ILE A 52 10.62 1.40 10.90
C ILE A 52 9.41 2.30 11.22
N ASN A 53 8.53 2.52 10.24
CA ASN A 53 7.39 3.43 10.39
C ASN A 53 6.07 2.73 10.76
N GLY A 54 6.05 1.40 10.93
CA GLY A 54 4.85 0.62 11.30
C GLY A 54 3.93 1.29 12.32
N PRO A 55 4.43 1.68 13.51
CA PRO A 55 3.61 2.31 14.54
C PRO A 55 3.33 3.80 14.33
N ASN A 56 3.99 4.44 13.35
CA ASN A 56 3.87 5.88 13.12
C ASN A 56 2.71 6.20 12.17
N PRO A 57 2.07 7.37 12.30
CA PRO A 57 1.08 7.84 11.34
C PRO A 57 1.69 8.00 9.94
N LEU A 58 0.95 7.54 8.93
CA LEU A 58 1.31 7.82 7.54
C LEU A 58 0.90 9.25 7.17
N PRO A 59 1.76 10.07 6.55
CA PRO A 59 1.38 11.39 6.08
C PRO A 59 0.16 11.33 5.13
N PRO A 60 -0.79 12.29 5.19
CA PRO A 60 -2.02 12.24 4.41
C PRO A 60 -1.81 12.07 2.90
N GLU A 61 -0.84 12.79 2.32
CA GLU A 61 -0.52 12.69 0.89
C GLU A 61 -0.08 11.28 0.48
N MET A 62 0.68 10.61 1.36
CA MET A 62 1.13 9.24 1.14
C MET A 62 -0.02 8.24 1.35
N ALA A 63 -0.93 8.52 2.28
CA ALA A 63 -2.13 7.73 2.49
C ALA A 63 -3.07 7.78 1.29
N ASP A 64 -3.32 8.97 0.74
CA ASP A 64 -4.16 9.15 -0.45
C ASP A 64 -3.55 8.44 -1.67
N LEU A 65 -2.24 8.56 -1.86
CA LEU A 65 -1.51 7.81 -2.88
C LEU A 65 -1.63 6.29 -2.69
N TYR A 66 -1.54 5.81 -1.45
CA TYR A 66 -1.68 4.40 -1.13
C TYR A 66 -3.10 3.88 -1.43
N VAL A 67 -4.13 4.67 -1.12
CA VAL A 67 -5.53 4.36 -1.46
C VAL A 67 -5.72 4.25 -2.97
N GLU A 68 -5.20 5.20 -3.74
CA GLU A 68 -5.24 5.17 -5.21
C GLU A 68 -4.60 3.88 -5.74
N TRP A 69 -3.39 3.57 -5.28
CA TRP A 69 -2.63 2.41 -5.73
C TRP A 69 -3.28 1.09 -5.37
N ILE A 70 -3.86 0.97 -4.17
CA ILE A 70 -4.66 -0.19 -3.77
C ILE A 70 -5.89 -0.34 -4.66
N GLY A 71 -6.57 0.77 -5.00
CA GLY A 71 -7.70 0.78 -5.92
C GLY A 71 -7.32 0.27 -7.32
N ARG A 72 -6.22 0.78 -7.89
CA ARG A 72 -5.66 0.32 -9.16
C ARG A 72 -5.27 -1.16 -9.12
N ARG A 73 -4.57 -1.58 -8.07
CA ARG A 73 -4.12 -2.98 -7.91
C ARG A 73 -5.30 -3.94 -7.77
N ARG A 74 -6.35 -3.54 -7.05
CA ARG A 74 -7.61 -4.31 -6.90
C ARG A 74 -8.31 -4.53 -8.24
N ASN A 75 -8.20 -3.57 -9.16
CA ASN A 75 -8.66 -3.69 -10.55
C ASN A 75 -7.68 -4.48 -11.45
N ARG A 76 -6.75 -5.22 -10.84
CA ARG A 76 -5.76 -6.08 -11.50
C ARG A 76 -4.74 -5.33 -12.36
N GLU A 77 -4.55 -4.04 -12.12
CA GLU A 77 -3.45 -3.33 -12.76
C GLU A 77 -2.09 -3.90 -12.27
N PRO A 78 -1.14 -4.21 -13.18
CA PRO A 78 0.16 -4.74 -12.81
C PRO A 78 0.96 -3.81 -11.89
N PHE A 79 1.61 -4.39 -10.88
CA PHE A 79 2.38 -3.67 -9.86
C PHE A 79 3.39 -2.66 -10.44
N HIS A 80 4.13 -3.03 -11.49
CA HIS A 80 5.16 -2.19 -12.09
C HIS A 80 4.58 -0.99 -12.85
N LEU A 81 3.34 -1.08 -13.35
CA LEU A 81 2.64 0.05 -13.98
C LEU A 81 2.09 1.03 -12.94
N ILE A 82 1.75 0.55 -11.75
CA ILE A 82 1.32 1.39 -10.63
C ILE A 82 2.50 2.15 -10.04
N THR A 83 3.57 1.43 -9.71
CA THR A 83 4.71 1.97 -8.96
C THR A 83 5.76 2.64 -9.85
N GLY A 84 5.69 2.45 -11.18
CA GLY A 84 6.72 2.86 -12.13
C GLY A 84 8.07 2.13 -11.95
N LYS A 85 8.11 1.10 -11.09
CA LYS A 85 9.32 0.35 -10.76
C LYS A 85 9.21 -1.06 -11.32
N VAL A 86 10.25 -1.48 -12.05
CA VAL A 86 10.42 -2.88 -12.46
C VAL A 86 11.51 -3.47 -11.58
N PRO A 87 11.17 -4.30 -10.57
CA PRO A 87 12.20 -5.02 -9.83
C PRO A 87 12.88 -6.01 -10.78
N PHE A 88 14.17 -5.77 -11.07
CA PHE A 88 14.99 -6.64 -11.92
C PHE A 88 16.17 -7.13 -11.08
N TYR A 89 16.31 -8.45 -10.95
CA TYR A 89 17.37 -9.11 -10.19
C TYR A 89 17.60 -8.55 -8.77
N GLY A 90 16.56 -8.54 -7.94
CA GLY A 90 16.71 -8.43 -6.48
C GLY A 90 17.21 -7.07 -5.97
N THR A 91 16.82 -5.97 -6.61
CA THR A 91 16.98 -4.61 -6.07
C THR A 91 15.73 -4.12 -5.36
#